data_AF-A0A0S4LE01-F1
#
_entry.id   AF-A0A0S4LE01-F1
#
_cell.length_a   1.000
_cell.length_b   1.000
_cell.length_c   1.000
_cell.angle_alpha   90.00
_cell.angle_beta   90.00
_cell.angle_gamma   90.00
#
_symmetry.space_group_name_H-M   'P 1'
#
loop_
_entity.id
_entity.type
_entity.pdbx_description
1 polymer ?
#
loop_
_entity_poly.entity_id
_entity_poly.type
_entity_poly.pdbx_seq_one_letter_code
_entity_poly.pdbx_strand_id
1 'polypeptide(L)'
;MTEQGASDRIDRLIQALHDENEALRDHAIASLGQTGPEALPRLIDLMADEDAVIREAAASAVVRMGPSVVEPMIEALEDSSWAIREQAASALGKLRDRRATEPLVKAIKDRDGAVRTAAVWALERIGDSQAVPGLIDALMDNTLREDAARVLKKIGDVRAVEALIDGLLGSNWMVRRHAAEALGKIGDRRAVTPLMASLKDEDWLVRRNAAESLARLGATEAIQALLGLREDENTMVQETVEAVLASLGWTPEPQ
;
A
#
# COMPACT_ATOMS: atom_id res chain seq x y z
N MET A 1 19.82 -0.57 39.62
CA MET A 1 20.45 -1.32 38.51
C MET A 1 21.54 -0.42 37.96
N THR A 2 22.79 -0.88 37.87
CA THR A 2 23.89 -0.07 37.29
C THR A 2 23.72 -0.03 35.77
N GLU A 3 24.11 1.06 35.11
CA GLU A 3 24.10 1.18 33.63
C GLU A 3 24.80 0.00 32.95
N GLN A 4 25.89 -0.47 33.56
CA GLN A 4 26.66 -1.64 33.11
C GLN A 4 25.85 -2.94 33.15
N GLY A 5 25.03 -3.15 34.17
CA GLY A 5 24.15 -4.33 34.26
C GLY A 5 22.95 -4.28 33.32
N ALA A 6 22.54 -3.10 32.86
CA ALA A 6 21.53 -2.94 31.81
C ALA A 6 22.13 -3.24 30.43
N SER A 7 23.34 -2.73 30.14
CA SER A 7 24.08 -3.05 28.92
C SER A 7 24.31 -4.56 28.77
N ASP A 8 24.84 -5.22 29.80
CA ASP A 8 25.10 -6.68 29.80
C ASP A 8 23.84 -7.51 29.54
N ARG A 9 22.66 -7.01 29.97
CA ARG A 9 21.38 -7.65 29.70
C ARG A 9 20.98 -7.50 28.23
N ILE A 10 21.11 -6.30 27.66
CA ILE A 10 20.83 -6.04 26.25
C ILE A 10 21.73 -6.92 25.36
N ASP A 11 23.01 -7.05 25.71
CA ASP A 11 23.96 -7.92 24.99
C ASP A 11 23.46 -9.37 24.90
N ARG A 12 23.04 -9.94 26.04
CA ARG A 12 22.53 -11.32 26.07
C ARG A 12 21.24 -11.49 25.28
N LEU A 13 20.36 -10.50 25.34
CA LEU A 13 19.10 -10.55 24.57
C LEU A 13 19.38 -10.44 23.07
N ILE A 14 20.31 -9.59 22.64
CA ILE A 14 20.75 -9.51 21.24
C ILE A 14 21.37 -10.83 20.79
N GLN A 15 22.22 -11.45 21.62
CA GLN A 15 22.77 -12.76 21.32
C GLN A 15 21.67 -13.81 21.16
N ALA A 16 20.63 -13.77 21.99
CA ALA A 16 19.49 -14.69 21.91
C ALA A 16 18.61 -14.49 20.66
N LEU A 17 18.74 -13.37 19.93
CA LEU A 17 18.11 -13.24 18.60
C LEU A 17 18.71 -14.20 17.58
N HIS A 18 19.97 -14.63 17.78
CA HIS A 18 20.67 -15.57 16.90
C HIS A 18 20.48 -17.04 17.31
N ASP A 19 19.65 -17.31 18.32
CA ASP A 19 19.40 -18.66 18.78
C ASP A 19 18.57 -19.43 17.73
N GLU A 20 18.91 -20.69 17.46
CA GLU A 20 18.14 -21.53 16.53
C GLU A 20 16.72 -21.80 17.05
N ASN A 21 16.52 -21.76 18.36
CA ASN A 21 15.22 -21.92 19.01
C ASN A 21 14.36 -20.66 18.85
N GLU A 22 13.32 -20.79 18.02
CA GLU A 22 12.33 -19.73 17.77
C GLU A 22 11.71 -19.16 19.05
N ALA A 23 11.41 -20.00 20.05
CA ALA A 23 10.82 -19.53 21.30
C ALA A 23 11.80 -18.65 22.11
N LEU A 24 13.11 -18.90 22.01
CA LEU A 24 14.13 -18.05 22.64
C LEU A 24 14.28 -16.73 21.89
N ARG A 25 14.23 -16.75 20.55
CA ARG A 25 14.20 -15.53 19.74
C ARG A 25 12.98 -14.68 20.05
N ASP A 26 11.80 -15.29 20.12
CA ASP A 26 10.55 -14.59 20.46
C ASP A 26 10.60 -13.98 21.86
N HIS A 27 11.16 -14.69 22.83
CA HIS A 27 11.37 -14.16 24.17
C HIS A 27 12.35 -12.97 24.18
N ALA A 28 13.42 -13.04 23.36
CA ALA A 28 14.37 -11.96 23.20
C ALA A 28 13.74 -10.72 22.55
N ILE A 29 13.00 -10.89 21.44
CA ILE A 29 12.17 -9.85 20.81
C ILE A 29 11.22 -9.24 21.84
N ALA A 30 10.58 -10.11 22.64
CA ALA A 30 9.63 -9.69 23.66
C ALA A 30 10.26 -8.79 24.73
N SER A 31 11.45 -9.18 25.19
CA SER A 31 12.19 -8.50 26.23
C SER A 31 12.87 -7.23 25.74
N LEU A 32 13.44 -7.24 24.53
CA LEU A 32 14.07 -6.07 23.90
C LEU A 32 13.05 -4.96 23.64
N GLY A 33 11.87 -5.31 23.14
CA GLY A 33 10.80 -4.33 22.95
C GLY A 33 10.31 -3.68 24.26
N GLN A 34 10.48 -4.33 25.40
CA GLN A 34 10.17 -3.77 26.73
C GLN A 34 11.35 -3.03 27.36
N THR A 35 12.58 -3.27 26.89
CA THR A 35 13.79 -2.69 27.48
C THR A 35 13.84 -1.18 27.26
N GLY A 36 13.24 -0.68 26.17
CA GLY A 36 13.20 0.75 25.88
C GLY A 36 14.37 1.21 25.02
N PRO A 37 14.48 2.53 24.79
CA PRO A 37 15.32 3.15 23.75
C PRO A 37 16.82 2.81 23.84
N GLU A 38 17.29 2.31 24.98
CA GLU A 38 18.68 1.89 25.20
C GLU A 38 19.12 0.76 24.26
N ALA A 39 18.20 -0.13 23.87
CA ALA A 39 18.49 -1.20 22.92
C ALA A 39 18.45 -0.75 21.46
N LEU A 40 17.86 0.43 21.18
CA LEU A 40 17.48 0.85 19.84
C LEU A 40 18.66 0.99 18.87
N PRO A 41 19.80 1.61 19.22
CA PRO A 41 20.92 1.73 18.29
C PRO A 41 21.42 0.37 17.80
N ARG A 42 21.50 -0.61 18.70
CA ARG A 42 21.96 -1.96 18.33
C ARG A 42 20.92 -2.76 17.57
N LEU A 43 19.64 -2.53 17.83
CA LEU A 43 18.57 -3.12 17.02
C LEU A 43 18.55 -2.53 15.61
N ILE A 44 18.85 -1.25 15.43
CA ILE A 44 19.00 -0.62 14.11
C ILE A 44 20.16 -1.26 13.34
N ASP A 45 21.31 -1.46 13.97
CA ASP A 45 22.45 -2.13 13.32
C ASP A 45 22.08 -3.55 12.84
N LEU A 46 21.33 -4.31 13.64
CA LEU A 46 20.86 -5.66 13.29
C LEU A 46 19.81 -5.68 12.17
N MET A 47 19.20 -4.55 11.82
CA MET A 47 18.36 -4.46 10.62
C MET A 47 19.18 -4.58 9.32
N ALA A 48 20.50 -4.51 9.38
CA ALA A 48 21.41 -4.78 8.26
C ALA A 48 21.98 -6.21 8.25
N ASP A 49 21.58 -7.07 9.19
CA ASP A 49 22.17 -8.41 9.32
C ASP A 49 22.02 -9.23 8.04
N GLU A 50 22.99 -10.11 7.76
CA GLU A 50 22.95 -10.97 6.56
C GLU A 50 21.76 -11.95 6.61
N ASP A 51 21.41 -12.43 7.81
CA ASP A 51 20.28 -13.32 8.02
C ASP A 51 18.96 -12.53 8.08
N ALA A 52 18.05 -12.86 7.17
CA ALA A 52 16.73 -12.25 7.09
C ALA A 52 15.89 -12.44 8.36
N VAL A 53 16.07 -13.57 9.06
CA VAL A 53 15.38 -13.85 10.32
C VAL A 53 15.82 -12.87 11.40
N ILE A 54 17.11 -12.54 11.45
CA ILE A 54 17.67 -11.60 12.42
C ILE A 54 17.21 -10.17 12.12
N ARG A 55 17.21 -9.76 10.84
CA ARG A 55 16.66 -8.46 10.42
C ARG A 55 15.20 -8.30 10.85
N GLU A 56 14.38 -9.32 10.59
CA GLU A 56 12.96 -9.31 10.94
C GLU A 56 12.75 -9.31 12.47
N ALA A 57 13.55 -10.07 13.21
CA ALA A 57 13.50 -10.10 14.66
C ALA A 57 13.85 -8.73 15.27
N ALA A 58 14.90 -8.09 14.77
CA ALA A 58 15.30 -6.74 15.19
C ALA A 58 14.19 -5.71 14.90
N ALA A 59 13.65 -5.70 13.69
CA ALA A 59 12.54 -4.83 13.33
C ALA A 59 11.28 -5.09 14.17
N SER A 60 10.99 -6.34 14.49
CA SER A 60 9.85 -6.71 15.34
C SER A 60 10.04 -6.25 16.78
N ALA A 61 11.26 -6.34 17.32
CA ALA A 61 11.59 -5.80 18.63
C ALA A 61 11.36 -4.28 18.66
N VAL A 62 11.84 -3.56 17.64
CA VAL A 62 11.67 -2.10 17.49
C VAL A 62 10.19 -1.72 17.42
N VAL A 63 9.38 -2.40 16.61
CA VAL A 63 7.93 -2.12 16.53
C VAL A 63 7.23 -2.30 17.89
N ARG A 64 7.65 -3.28 18.69
CA ARG A 64 7.07 -3.52 20.02
C ARG A 64 7.42 -2.44 21.05
N MET A 65 8.43 -1.61 20.79
CA MET A 65 8.76 -0.45 21.63
C MET A 65 7.71 0.67 21.48
N GLY A 66 6.93 0.64 20.40
CA GLY A 66 5.78 1.53 20.20
C GLY A 66 6.14 2.92 19.64
N PRO A 67 5.27 3.93 19.82
CA PRO A 67 5.41 5.23 19.14
C PRO A 67 6.67 6.04 19.47
N SER A 68 7.41 5.69 20.52
CA SER A 68 8.66 6.36 20.91
C SER A 68 9.78 6.14 19.90
N VAL A 69 9.73 5.07 19.10
CA VAL A 69 10.75 4.77 18.08
C VAL A 69 10.46 5.39 16.71
N VAL A 70 9.37 6.14 16.56
CA VAL A 70 8.99 6.74 15.27
C VAL A 70 10.05 7.71 14.74
N GLU A 71 10.53 8.66 15.56
CA GLU A 71 11.57 9.61 15.11
C GLU A 71 12.90 8.90 14.77
N PRO A 72 13.42 7.99 15.63
CA PRO A 72 14.60 7.20 15.25
C PRO A 72 14.43 6.37 13.97
N MET A 73 13.25 5.82 13.72
CA MET A 73 12.98 5.08 12.47
C MET A 73 12.86 6.02 11.27
N ILE A 74 12.40 7.26 11.45
CA ILE A 74 12.43 8.27 10.40
C ILE A 74 13.88 8.63 10.06
N GLU A 75 14.76 8.78 11.06
CA GLU A 75 16.20 8.99 10.83
C GLU A 75 16.83 7.80 10.10
N ALA A 76 16.45 6.57 10.47
CA ALA A 76 16.94 5.34 9.84
C ALA A 76 16.52 5.19 8.36
N LEU A 77 15.51 5.93 7.88
CA LEU A 77 15.19 6.02 6.45
C LEU A 77 16.28 6.72 5.63
N GLU A 78 17.25 7.38 6.26
CA GLU A 78 18.36 8.05 5.59
C GLU A 78 19.68 7.25 5.70
N ASP A 79 19.62 6.03 6.25
CA ASP A 79 20.80 5.20 6.47
C ASP A 79 21.52 4.82 5.17
N SER A 80 22.84 4.70 5.24
CA SER A 80 23.68 4.27 4.13
C SER A 80 23.32 2.87 3.59
N SER A 81 22.93 1.94 4.49
CA SER A 81 22.51 0.58 4.21
C SER A 81 21.07 0.53 3.70
N TRP A 82 20.87 -0.08 2.53
CA TRP A 82 19.51 -0.26 1.98
C TRP A 82 18.63 -1.15 2.86
N ALA A 83 19.22 -2.13 3.55
CA ALA A 83 18.50 -3.04 4.44
C ALA A 83 17.93 -2.30 5.65
N ILE A 84 18.71 -1.39 6.26
CA ILE A 84 18.22 -0.56 7.37
C ILE A 84 17.06 0.33 6.90
N ARG A 85 17.20 1.01 5.76
CA ARG A 85 16.14 1.86 5.20
C ARG A 85 14.85 1.07 4.93
N GLU A 86 14.97 -0.14 4.39
CA GLU A 86 13.84 -1.03 4.10
C GLU A 86 13.13 -1.48 5.38
N GLN A 87 13.89 -1.95 6.38
CA GLN A 87 13.33 -2.37 7.67
C GLN A 87 12.72 -1.19 8.43
N ALA A 88 13.34 -0.01 8.39
CA ALA A 88 12.79 1.22 8.96
C ALA A 88 11.44 1.58 8.33
N ALA A 89 11.34 1.57 6.99
CA ALA A 89 10.08 1.81 6.29
C ALA A 89 8.99 0.80 6.70
N SER A 90 9.36 -0.49 6.76
CA SER A 90 8.46 -1.56 7.20
C SER A 90 7.97 -1.36 8.63
N ALA A 91 8.88 -1.02 9.56
CA ALA A 91 8.58 -0.74 10.95
C ALA A 91 7.64 0.46 11.12
N LEU A 92 7.91 1.57 10.42
CA LEU A 92 7.04 2.76 10.40
C LEU A 92 5.62 2.41 9.90
N GLY A 93 5.51 1.58 8.87
CA GLY A 93 4.23 1.07 8.38
C GLY A 93 3.48 0.21 9.40
N LYS A 94 4.20 -0.59 10.21
CA LYS A 94 3.60 -1.39 11.30
C LYS A 94 3.16 -0.51 12.48
N LEU A 95 3.91 0.56 12.78
CA LEU A 95 3.59 1.53 13.83
C LEU A 95 2.38 2.43 13.48
N ARG A 96 2.15 2.66 12.17
CA ARG A 96 1.01 3.44 11.65
C ARG A 96 0.92 4.88 12.18
N ASP A 97 2.05 5.47 12.54
CA ASP A 97 2.12 6.87 12.98
C ASP A 97 2.22 7.80 11.76
N ARG A 98 1.34 8.81 11.71
CA ARG A 98 1.26 9.77 10.58
C ARG A 98 2.48 10.68 10.46
N ARG A 99 3.29 10.81 11.51
CA ARG A 99 4.59 11.52 11.44
C ARG A 99 5.51 10.92 10.39
N ALA A 100 5.35 9.62 10.10
CA ALA A 100 6.12 8.91 9.09
C ALA A 100 5.69 9.18 7.65
N THR A 101 4.54 9.81 7.40
CA THR A 101 3.97 9.92 6.06
C THR A 101 4.86 10.69 5.08
N GLU A 102 5.31 11.90 5.43
CA GLU A 102 6.20 12.66 4.55
C GLU A 102 7.58 12.00 4.34
N PRO A 103 8.26 11.48 5.38
CA PRO A 103 9.49 10.71 5.21
C PRO A 103 9.32 9.51 4.28
N LEU A 104 8.23 8.74 4.43
CA LEU A 104 7.94 7.59 3.56
C LEU A 104 7.62 8.02 2.12
N VAL A 105 6.97 9.17 1.92
CA VAL A 105 6.78 9.75 0.58
C VAL A 105 8.12 10.06 -0.09
N LYS A 106 9.12 10.52 0.66
CA LYS A 106 10.49 10.69 0.12
C LYS A 106 11.12 9.33 -0.21
N ALA A 107 10.94 8.32 0.66
CA ALA A 107 11.48 6.97 0.47
C ALA A 107 10.87 6.21 -0.72
N ILE A 108 9.70 6.61 -1.24
CA ILE A 108 9.19 6.13 -2.54
C ILE A 108 10.21 6.39 -3.67
N LYS A 109 11.06 7.41 -3.55
CA LYS A 109 12.07 7.78 -4.56
C LYS A 109 13.47 7.20 -4.25
N ASP A 110 13.56 6.23 -3.35
CA ASP A 110 14.83 5.61 -2.98
C ASP A 110 15.52 4.93 -4.18
N ARG A 111 16.86 4.94 -4.15
CA ARG A 111 17.69 4.28 -5.16
C ARG A 111 17.49 2.76 -5.18
N ASP A 112 17.14 2.16 -4.05
CA ASP A 112 16.92 0.74 -3.89
C ASP A 112 15.44 0.37 -4.05
N GLY A 113 15.17 -0.66 -4.86
CA GLY A 113 13.81 -1.09 -5.16
C GLY A 113 13.05 -1.65 -3.95
N ALA A 114 13.74 -2.34 -3.04
CA ALA A 114 13.10 -2.91 -1.85
C ALA A 114 12.62 -1.80 -0.90
N VAL A 115 13.43 -0.75 -0.74
CA VAL A 115 13.06 0.43 0.05
C VAL A 115 11.85 1.15 -0.55
N ARG A 116 11.83 1.35 -1.86
CA ARG A 116 10.69 1.98 -2.56
C ARG A 116 9.38 1.21 -2.31
N THR A 117 9.41 -0.12 -2.50
CA THR A 117 8.25 -0.98 -2.27
C THR A 117 7.81 -0.97 -0.81
N ALA A 118 8.75 -1.10 0.13
CA ALA A 118 8.47 -1.03 1.56
C ALA A 118 7.81 0.30 1.96
N ALA A 119 8.24 1.42 1.37
CA ALA A 119 7.66 2.73 1.60
C ALA A 119 6.19 2.81 1.13
N VAL A 120 5.88 2.31 -0.08
CA VAL A 120 4.49 2.29 -0.59
C VAL A 120 3.59 1.42 0.29
N TRP A 121 4.04 0.23 0.70
CA TRP A 121 3.28 -0.63 1.61
C TRP A 121 3.10 -0.02 3.00
N ALA A 122 4.11 0.70 3.51
CA ALA A 122 4.01 1.43 4.76
C ALA A 122 2.95 2.54 4.68
N LEU A 123 2.95 3.33 3.60
CA LEU A 123 1.94 4.37 3.36
C LEU A 123 0.53 3.80 3.23
N GLU A 124 0.38 2.61 2.65
CA GLU A 124 -0.90 1.91 2.62
C GLU A 124 -1.41 1.53 4.02
N ARG A 125 -0.51 1.09 4.91
CA ARG A 125 -0.87 0.71 6.29
C ARG A 125 -1.23 1.93 7.13
N ILE A 126 -0.54 3.05 6.91
CA ILE A 126 -0.83 4.32 7.57
C ILE A 126 -2.16 4.89 7.05
N GLY A 127 -2.39 4.85 5.73
CA GLY A 127 -3.63 5.32 5.11
C GLY A 127 -3.81 6.84 5.16
N ASP A 128 -2.73 7.61 5.37
CA ASP A 128 -2.79 9.07 5.40
C ASP A 128 -2.90 9.63 3.97
N SER A 129 -3.93 10.44 3.73
CA SER A 129 -4.13 11.10 2.46
C SER A 129 -3.03 12.12 2.11
N GLN A 130 -2.20 12.57 3.06
CA GLN A 130 -1.01 13.37 2.74
C GLN A 130 -0.01 12.62 1.84
N ALA A 131 -0.10 11.29 1.76
CA ALA A 131 0.71 10.47 0.85
C ALA A 131 0.32 10.62 -0.63
N VAL A 132 -0.89 11.12 -0.93
CA VAL A 132 -1.50 11.06 -2.27
C VAL A 132 -0.64 11.72 -3.35
N PRO A 133 -0.07 12.93 -3.19
CA PRO A 133 0.80 13.51 -4.20
C PRO A 133 2.01 12.63 -4.53
N GLY A 134 2.65 12.04 -3.51
CA GLY A 134 3.79 11.13 -3.71
C GLY A 134 3.41 9.82 -4.39
N LEU A 135 2.22 9.28 -4.08
CA LEU A 135 1.70 8.09 -4.73
C LEU A 135 1.27 8.34 -6.18
N ILE A 136 0.84 9.55 -6.51
CA ILE A 136 0.58 9.95 -7.91
C ILE A 136 1.89 9.92 -8.70
N ASP A 137 2.98 10.47 -8.17
CA ASP A 137 4.30 10.37 -8.82
C ASP A 137 4.71 8.89 -9.03
N ALA A 138 4.42 8.02 -8.06
CA ALA A 138 4.74 6.60 -8.12
C ALA A 138 3.97 5.82 -9.20
N LEU A 139 2.85 6.35 -9.72
CA LEU A 139 2.15 5.75 -10.88
C LEU A 139 3.01 5.77 -12.16
N MET A 140 3.97 6.69 -12.23
CA MET A 140 4.89 6.81 -13.38
C MET A 140 6.10 5.88 -13.25
N ASP A 141 6.33 5.28 -12.09
CA ASP A 141 7.40 4.32 -11.86
C ASP A 141 6.95 2.90 -12.25
N ASN A 142 7.65 2.29 -13.21
CA ASN A 142 7.31 0.95 -13.71
C ASN A 142 7.29 -0.15 -12.64
N THR A 143 8.09 0.03 -11.58
CA THR A 143 8.21 -0.91 -10.46
C THR A 143 7.13 -0.70 -9.40
N LEU A 144 6.60 0.52 -9.26
CA LEU A 144 5.64 0.85 -8.19
C LEU A 144 4.22 1.11 -8.68
N ARG A 145 3.99 1.33 -9.97
CA ARG A 145 2.70 1.78 -10.52
C ARG A 145 1.50 0.95 -10.09
N GLU A 146 1.66 -0.37 -9.99
CA GLU A 146 0.57 -1.25 -9.54
C GLU A 146 0.26 -1.02 -8.06
N ASP A 147 1.28 -1.06 -7.21
CA ASP A 147 1.14 -0.80 -5.78
C ASP A 147 0.59 0.60 -5.55
N ALA A 148 1.11 1.62 -6.23
CA ALA A 148 0.62 3.00 -6.15
C ALA A 148 -0.86 3.10 -6.50
N ALA A 149 -1.30 2.51 -7.62
CA ALA A 149 -2.72 2.50 -8.02
C ALA A 149 -3.59 1.80 -6.98
N ARG A 150 -3.12 0.68 -6.42
CA ARG A 150 -3.80 -0.08 -5.37
C ARG A 150 -3.91 0.71 -4.06
N VAL A 151 -2.86 1.44 -3.66
CA VAL A 151 -2.88 2.30 -2.46
C VAL A 151 -3.79 3.51 -2.67
N LEU A 152 -3.69 4.21 -3.80
CA LEU A 152 -4.56 5.35 -4.13
C LEU A 152 -6.04 4.96 -4.11
N LYS A 153 -6.37 3.79 -4.67
CA LYS A 153 -7.70 3.19 -4.59
C LYS A 153 -8.21 3.02 -3.15
N LYS A 154 -7.33 2.58 -2.25
CA LYS A 154 -7.67 2.33 -0.85
C LYS A 154 -7.85 3.62 -0.06
N ILE A 155 -7.03 4.64 -0.35
CA ILE A 155 -7.13 5.97 0.26
C ILE A 155 -8.39 6.69 -0.23
N GLY A 156 -8.69 6.63 -1.53
CA GLY A 156 -9.91 7.21 -2.10
C GLY A 156 -9.95 8.75 -2.08
N ASP A 157 -8.79 9.41 -2.18
CA ASP A 157 -8.71 10.87 -2.17
C ASP A 157 -8.94 11.47 -3.57
N VAL A 158 -9.79 12.50 -3.64
CA VAL A 158 -10.18 13.19 -4.88
C VAL A 158 -9.00 13.81 -5.66
N ARG A 159 -7.87 14.10 -5.00
CA ARG A 159 -6.66 14.60 -5.65
C ARG A 159 -6.06 13.59 -6.63
N ALA A 160 -6.37 12.31 -6.48
CA ALA A 160 -5.88 11.26 -7.38
C ALA A 160 -6.68 11.12 -8.68
N VAL A 161 -7.84 11.80 -8.83
CA VAL A 161 -8.78 11.54 -9.93
C VAL A 161 -8.14 11.69 -11.31
N GLU A 162 -7.44 12.79 -11.58
CA GLU A 162 -6.81 13.02 -12.91
C GLU A 162 -5.76 11.95 -13.21
N ALA A 163 -4.89 11.66 -12.26
CA ALA A 163 -3.85 10.64 -12.43
C ALA A 163 -4.43 9.22 -12.58
N LEU A 164 -5.55 8.91 -11.93
CA LEU A 164 -6.26 7.64 -12.11
C LEU A 164 -6.97 7.59 -13.48
N ILE A 165 -7.51 8.71 -13.98
CA ILE A 165 -8.05 8.80 -15.34
C ILE A 165 -6.94 8.50 -16.36
N ASP A 166 -5.76 9.10 -16.22
CA ASP A 166 -4.61 8.77 -17.06
C ASP A 166 -4.21 7.28 -16.93
N GLY A 167 -4.30 6.73 -15.71
CA GLY A 167 -4.06 5.33 -15.42
C GLY A 167 -4.99 4.35 -16.17
N LEU A 168 -6.21 4.77 -16.54
CA LEU A 168 -7.12 3.98 -17.37
C LEU A 168 -6.60 3.77 -18.81
N LEU A 169 -5.70 4.63 -19.28
CA LEU A 169 -5.14 4.58 -20.64
C LEU A 169 -3.80 3.83 -20.71
N GLY A 170 -3.29 3.37 -19.56
CA GLY A 170 -1.98 2.72 -19.47
C GLY A 170 -1.93 1.31 -20.07
N SER A 171 -0.71 0.83 -20.39
CA SER A 171 -0.50 -0.51 -20.93
C SER A 171 -0.64 -1.64 -19.91
N ASN A 172 -0.57 -1.33 -18.61
CA ASN A 172 -0.68 -2.35 -17.55
C ASN A 172 -2.14 -2.51 -17.12
N TRP A 173 -2.73 -3.67 -17.42
CA TRP A 173 -4.13 -3.99 -17.08
C TRP A 173 -4.41 -3.91 -15.58
N MET A 174 -3.44 -4.22 -14.70
CA MET A 174 -3.63 -4.13 -13.25
C MET A 174 -3.77 -2.68 -12.79
N VAL A 175 -3.02 -1.76 -13.42
CA VAL A 175 -3.15 -0.32 -13.17
C VAL A 175 -4.51 0.18 -13.65
N ARG A 176 -4.91 -0.17 -14.89
CA ARG A 176 -6.24 0.19 -15.44
C ARG A 176 -7.37 -0.30 -14.54
N ARG A 177 -7.27 -1.56 -14.09
CA ARG A 177 -8.25 -2.19 -13.20
C ARG A 177 -8.38 -1.44 -11.86
N HIS A 178 -7.24 -1.12 -11.24
CA HIS A 178 -7.22 -0.40 -9.97
C HIS A 178 -7.71 1.03 -10.12
N ALA A 179 -7.35 1.71 -11.21
CA ALA A 179 -7.85 3.03 -11.57
C ALA A 179 -9.38 3.03 -11.73
N ALA A 180 -9.94 2.08 -12.50
CA ALA A 180 -11.38 1.99 -12.70
C ALA A 180 -12.14 1.85 -11.37
N GLU A 181 -11.71 0.90 -10.52
CA GLU A 181 -12.33 0.68 -9.20
C GLU A 181 -12.15 1.89 -8.27
N ALA A 182 -10.99 2.54 -8.30
CA ALA A 182 -10.69 3.73 -7.48
C ALA A 182 -11.60 4.89 -7.84
N LEU A 183 -11.76 5.18 -9.13
CA LEU A 183 -12.58 6.28 -9.61
C LEU A 183 -14.06 6.12 -9.19
N GLY A 184 -14.60 4.90 -9.26
CA GLY A 184 -15.94 4.60 -8.75
C GLY A 184 -16.07 4.73 -7.23
N LYS A 185 -15.00 4.44 -6.47
CA LYS A 185 -14.96 4.62 -5.00
C LYS A 185 -14.85 6.08 -4.58
N ILE A 186 -14.07 6.88 -5.32
CA ILE A 186 -13.92 8.31 -5.07
C ILE A 186 -15.24 9.04 -5.36
N GLY A 187 -15.98 8.60 -6.39
CA GLY A 187 -17.30 9.16 -6.69
C GLY A 187 -17.26 10.48 -7.47
N ASP A 188 -16.13 10.85 -8.06
CA ASP A 188 -15.99 12.09 -8.83
C ASP A 188 -16.52 11.92 -10.26
N ARG A 189 -17.44 12.80 -10.67
CA ARG A 189 -18.11 12.74 -11.99
C ARG A 189 -17.16 12.95 -13.17
N ARG A 190 -15.97 13.53 -12.98
CA ARG A 190 -14.94 13.62 -14.03
C ARG A 190 -14.56 12.25 -14.59
N ALA A 191 -14.74 11.19 -13.81
CA ALA A 191 -14.45 9.82 -14.22
C ALA A 191 -15.46 9.20 -15.17
N VAL A 192 -16.68 9.75 -15.32
CA VAL A 192 -17.77 9.08 -16.06
C VAL A 192 -17.38 8.79 -17.52
N THR A 193 -16.93 9.81 -18.26
CA THR A 193 -16.56 9.62 -19.67
C THR A 193 -15.35 8.69 -19.86
N PRO A 194 -14.25 8.83 -19.08
CA PRO A 194 -13.15 7.85 -19.11
C PRO A 194 -13.60 6.42 -18.79
N LEU A 195 -14.43 6.21 -17.76
CA LEU A 195 -14.94 4.89 -17.40
C LEU A 195 -15.83 4.29 -18.49
N MET A 196 -16.65 5.10 -19.17
CA MET A 196 -17.42 4.65 -20.33
C MET A 196 -16.51 4.16 -21.47
N ALA A 197 -15.34 4.77 -21.66
CA ALA A 197 -14.37 4.28 -22.64
C ALA A 197 -13.75 2.94 -22.22
N SER A 198 -13.45 2.76 -20.92
CA SER A 198 -12.93 1.51 -20.34
C SER A 198 -13.90 0.33 -20.37
N LEU A 199 -15.18 0.55 -20.72
CA LEU A 199 -16.12 -0.54 -21.01
C LEU A 199 -15.71 -1.39 -22.24
N LYS A 200 -14.79 -0.89 -23.08
CA LYS A 200 -14.25 -1.58 -24.25
C LYS A 200 -12.84 -2.12 -24.03
N ASP A 201 -12.36 -2.15 -22.79
CA ASP A 201 -11.03 -2.63 -22.46
C ASP A 201 -10.83 -4.09 -22.89
N GLU A 202 -9.61 -4.47 -23.29
CA GLU A 202 -9.27 -5.85 -23.62
C GLU A 202 -9.43 -6.79 -22.41
N ASP A 203 -9.19 -6.28 -21.20
CA ASP A 203 -9.26 -7.06 -19.97
C ASP A 203 -10.67 -6.99 -19.38
N TRP A 204 -11.29 -8.16 -19.25
CA TRP A 204 -12.67 -8.29 -18.75
C TRP A 204 -12.86 -7.73 -17.33
N LEU A 205 -11.81 -7.74 -16.50
CA LEU A 205 -11.90 -7.25 -15.13
C LEU A 205 -11.85 -5.71 -15.08
N VAL A 206 -11.15 -5.08 -16.03
CA VAL A 206 -11.25 -3.63 -16.25
C VAL A 206 -12.65 -3.25 -16.71
N ARG A 207 -13.21 -3.95 -17.72
CA ARG A 207 -14.60 -3.72 -18.20
C ARG A 207 -15.61 -3.83 -17.07
N ARG A 208 -15.53 -4.91 -16.29
CA ARG A 208 -16.39 -5.15 -15.12
C ARG A 208 -16.28 -4.02 -14.10
N ASN A 209 -15.06 -3.64 -13.70
CA ASN A 209 -14.85 -2.59 -12.72
C ASN A 209 -15.34 -1.22 -13.22
N ALA A 210 -15.22 -0.94 -14.51
CA ALA A 210 -15.76 0.27 -15.11
C ALA A 210 -17.29 0.30 -15.04
N ALA A 211 -17.97 -0.82 -15.36
CA ALA A 211 -19.41 -0.94 -15.23
C ALA A 211 -19.90 -0.74 -13.79
N GLU A 212 -19.29 -1.42 -12.81
CA GLU A 212 -19.63 -1.23 -11.38
C GLU A 212 -19.40 0.22 -10.93
N SER A 213 -18.33 0.85 -11.43
CA SER A 213 -17.99 2.23 -11.05
C SER A 213 -18.96 3.25 -11.63
N LEU A 214 -19.44 3.05 -12.87
CA LEU A 214 -20.49 3.86 -13.47
C LEU A 214 -21.81 3.74 -12.70
N ALA A 215 -22.14 2.56 -12.18
CA ALA A 215 -23.27 2.37 -11.28
C ALA A 215 -23.13 3.17 -9.99
N ARG A 216 -21.96 3.09 -9.33
CA ARG A 216 -21.67 3.87 -8.10
C ARG A 216 -21.77 5.38 -8.32
N LEU A 217 -21.41 5.85 -9.51
CA LEU A 217 -21.51 7.25 -9.92
C LEU A 217 -22.94 7.66 -10.32
N GLY A 218 -23.89 6.73 -10.41
CA GLY A 218 -25.24 6.99 -10.92
C GLY A 218 -25.24 7.49 -12.35
N ALA A 219 -24.31 7.02 -13.19
CA ALA A 219 -24.11 7.51 -14.55
C ALA A 219 -25.15 6.90 -15.51
N THR A 220 -26.38 7.41 -15.49
CA THR A 220 -27.47 6.96 -16.37
C THR A 220 -27.16 7.19 -17.85
N GLU A 221 -26.31 8.16 -18.18
CA GLU A 221 -25.78 8.37 -19.53
C GLU A 221 -24.98 7.18 -20.07
N ALA A 222 -24.48 6.29 -19.19
CA ALA A 222 -23.74 5.10 -19.58
C ALA A 222 -24.63 3.91 -19.98
N ILE A 223 -25.96 3.98 -19.77
CA ILE A 223 -26.89 2.86 -20.02
C ILE A 223 -26.70 2.29 -21.43
N GLN A 224 -26.63 3.14 -22.46
CA GLN A 224 -26.46 2.66 -23.84
C GLN A 224 -25.13 1.95 -24.08
N ALA A 225 -24.05 2.42 -23.46
CA ALA A 225 -22.76 1.76 -23.54
C ALA A 225 -22.77 0.42 -22.80
N LEU A 226 -23.41 0.37 -21.63
CA LEU A 226 -23.56 -0.83 -20.79
C LEU A 226 -24.38 -1.92 -21.48
N LEU A 227 -25.43 -1.57 -22.22
CA LEU A 227 -26.22 -2.53 -23.00
C LEU A 227 -25.37 -3.35 -23.97
N GLY A 228 -24.29 -2.78 -24.51
CA GLY A 228 -23.36 -3.49 -25.39
C GLY A 228 -22.58 -4.63 -24.71
N LEU A 229 -22.44 -4.62 -23.37
CA LEU A 229 -21.75 -5.68 -22.63
C LEU A 229 -22.68 -6.83 -22.19
N ARG A 230 -23.97 -6.78 -22.53
CA ARG A 230 -24.87 -7.92 -22.28
C ARG A 230 -24.47 -9.16 -23.10
N GLU A 231 -23.78 -8.94 -24.21
CA GLU A 231 -23.21 -9.98 -25.08
C GLU A 231 -21.68 -10.09 -24.92
N ASP A 232 -21.12 -9.58 -23.82
CA ASP A 232 -19.67 -9.63 -23.56
C ASP A 232 -19.18 -11.08 -23.56
N GLU A 233 -17.98 -11.34 -24.09
CA GLU A 233 -17.39 -12.68 -24.10
C GLU A 233 -17.23 -13.31 -22.70
N ASN A 234 -17.17 -12.48 -21.66
CA ASN A 234 -16.99 -12.91 -20.29
C ASN A 234 -18.31 -12.88 -19.50
N THR A 235 -18.74 -14.04 -19.01
CA THR A 235 -19.99 -14.20 -18.27
C THR A 235 -20.07 -13.33 -17.00
N MET A 236 -18.95 -13.11 -16.30
CA MET A 236 -18.95 -12.24 -15.11
C MET A 236 -19.25 -10.78 -15.46
N VAL A 237 -18.85 -10.34 -16.66
CA VAL A 237 -19.16 -9.00 -17.16
C VAL A 237 -20.65 -8.91 -17.48
N GLN A 238 -21.21 -9.90 -18.18
CA GLN A 238 -22.64 -9.97 -18.48
C GLN A 238 -23.51 -9.89 -17.22
N GLU A 239 -23.22 -10.74 -16.22
CA GLU A 239 -23.92 -10.78 -14.93
C GLU A 239 -23.85 -9.44 -14.19
N THR A 240 -22.67 -8.81 -14.18
CA THR A 240 -22.46 -7.51 -13.55
C THR A 240 -23.30 -6.44 -14.24
N VAL A 241 -23.34 -6.44 -15.57
CA VAL A 241 -24.02 -5.42 -16.38
C VAL A 241 -25.53 -5.46 -16.17
N GLU A 242 -26.15 -6.63 -16.05
CA GLU A 242 -27.58 -6.74 -15.76
C GLU A 242 -27.93 -6.08 -14.41
N ALA A 243 -27.15 -6.36 -13.36
CA ALA A 243 -27.34 -5.73 -12.06
C ALA A 243 -27.09 -4.21 -12.10
N VAL A 244 -26.05 -3.78 -12.83
CA VAL A 244 -25.71 -2.37 -13.01
C VAL A 244 -26.84 -1.62 -13.74
N LEU A 245 -27.36 -2.15 -14.85
CA LEU A 245 -28.44 -1.55 -15.62
C LEU A 245 -29.70 -1.37 -14.76
N ALA A 246 -30.08 -2.41 -14.01
CA ALA A 246 -31.20 -2.33 -13.08
C ALA A 246 -30.98 -1.24 -12.01
N SER A 247 -29.77 -1.14 -11.45
CA SER A 247 -29.43 -0.10 -10.45
C SER A 247 -29.48 1.33 -11.00
N LEU A 248 -29.27 1.48 -12.31
CA LEU A 248 -29.39 2.76 -13.04
C LEU A 248 -30.82 3.04 -13.52
N GLY A 249 -31.79 2.19 -13.18
CA GLY A 249 -33.20 2.37 -13.52
C GLY A 249 -33.55 1.95 -14.95
N TRP A 250 -32.69 1.21 -15.64
CA TRP A 250 -33.04 0.63 -16.93
C TRP A 250 -33.98 -0.57 -16.74
N THR A 251 -35.06 -0.60 -17.52
CA THR A 251 -35.99 -1.71 -17.60
C THR A 251 -36.01 -2.25 -19.03
N PRO A 252 -35.94 -3.57 -19.25
CA PRO A 252 -36.11 -4.14 -20.58
C PRO A 252 -37.51 -3.79 -21.11
N GLU A 253 -37.62 -3.53 -22.42
CA GLU A 253 -38.93 -3.36 -23.05
C GLU A 253 -39.76 -4.64 -22.87
N PRO A 254 -41.07 -4.54 -22.55
CA PRO A 254 -41.93 -5.71 -22.48
C PRO A 254 -41.96 -6.41 -23.85
N GLN A 255 -41.67 -7.72 -23.87
CA GLN A 255 -41.83 -8.58 -25.05
C GLN A 255 -43.30 -8.68 -25.48
#